data_AF-A0A1X7F2E2-F1
#
_entry.id   AF-A0A1X7F2E2-F1
#
_cell.length_a   1.000
_cell.length_b   1.000
_cell.length_c   1.000
_cell.angle_alpha   90.00
_cell.angle_beta   90.00
_cell.angle_gamma   90.00
#
_symmetry.space_group_name_H-M   'P 1'
#
loop_
_entity.id
_entity.type
_entity.pdbx_description
1 polymer ?
#
loop_
_entity_poly.entity_id
_entity_poly.type
_entity_poly.pdbx_seq_one_letter_code
_entity_poly.pdbx_strand_id
1 'polypeptide(L)'
;MNYEGLLKAYLSLWNNRQLSSYKEAEEKLKELIKEDLSSAWSHPRIRKAKEVQLTTALTRIEQSSLENETKQALKALYEQIYDAIK
;
A
#
# COMPACT_ATOMS: atom_id res chain seq x y z
N MET A 1 0.79 12.93 -10.30
CA MET A 1 1.21 11.56 -9.91
C MET A 1 0.52 10.57 -10.84
N ASN A 2 1.21 9.54 -11.35
CA ASN A 2 0.60 8.50 -12.18
C ASN A 2 0.03 7.38 -11.28
N TYR A 3 -1.24 7.52 -10.88
CA TYR A 3 -1.88 6.57 -9.96
C TYR A 3 -2.13 5.19 -10.56
N GLU A 4 -2.33 5.08 -11.88
CA GLU A 4 -2.44 3.75 -12.52
C GLU A 4 -1.14 2.97 -12.44
N GLY A 5 -0.01 3.64 -12.68
CA GLY A 5 1.32 3.05 -12.54
C GLY A 5 1.60 2.61 -11.09
N LEU A 6 1.27 3.47 -10.13
CA LEU A 6 1.41 3.16 -8.70
C LEU A 6 0.51 2.02 -8.25
N LEU A 7 -0.73 1.95 -8.73
CA LEU A 7 -1.65 0.86 -8.43
C LEU A 7 -1.14 -0.46 -9.01
N LYS A 8 -0.67 -0.48 -10.25
CA LYS A 8 -0.06 -1.69 -10.84
C LYS A 8 1.18 -2.15 -10.07
N ALA A 9 2.05 -1.21 -9.71
CA ALA A 9 3.23 -1.47 -8.89
C ALA A 9 2.84 -2.04 -7.52
N TYR A 10 1.86 -1.45 -6.85
CA TYR A 10 1.30 -1.97 -5.62
C TYR A 10 0.78 -3.40 -5.80
N LEU A 11 -0.10 -3.65 -6.76
CA LEU A 11 -0.66 -5.00 -6.98
C LEU A 11 0.42 -6.06 -7.25
N SER A 12 1.51 -5.68 -7.93
CA SER A 12 2.66 -6.57 -8.16
C SER A 12 3.35 -7.02 -6.87
N LEU A 13 3.41 -6.16 -5.85
CA LEU A 13 4.07 -6.41 -4.57
C LEU A 13 3.23 -7.27 -3.62
N TRP A 14 1.92 -7.07 -3.61
CA TRP A 14 1.00 -7.79 -2.73
C TRP A 14 0.28 -8.97 -3.41
N ASN A 15 0.61 -9.28 -4.67
CA ASN A 15 0.04 -10.38 -5.46
C ASN A 15 -1.50 -10.44 -5.39
N ASN A 16 -2.14 -9.27 -5.38
CA ASN A 16 -3.59 -9.14 -5.28
C ASN A 16 -4.21 -9.45 -6.63
N ARG A 17 -4.61 -10.71 -6.82
CA ARG A 17 -5.12 -11.25 -8.10
C ARG A 17 -6.51 -10.77 -8.49
N GLN A 18 -7.20 -10.02 -7.64
CA GLN A 18 -8.55 -9.53 -7.92
C GLN A 18 -8.58 -8.01 -7.93
N LEU A 19 -8.14 -7.45 -9.04
CA LEU A 19 -8.48 -6.09 -9.41
C LEU A 19 -9.90 -6.12 -9.97
N SER A 20 -10.91 -6.10 -9.10
CA SER A 20 -12.28 -5.80 -9.53
C SER A 20 -12.31 -4.39 -10.14
N SER A 21 -13.16 -4.17 -11.15
CA SER A 21 -13.20 -2.90 -11.89
C SER A 21 -13.27 -1.71 -10.93
N TYR A 22 -12.28 -0.82 -11.01
CA TYR A 22 -12.23 0.43 -10.25
C TYR A 22 -12.49 1.59 -11.22
N LYS A 23 -13.24 2.60 -10.78
CA LYS A 23 -13.47 3.82 -11.56
C LYS A 23 -12.27 4.75 -11.51
N GLU A 24 -11.60 4.83 -10.35
CA GLU A 24 -10.47 5.72 -10.13
C GLU A 24 -9.31 4.98 -9.46
N ALA A 25 -8.14 4.96 -10.12
CA ALA A 25 -6.96 4.26 -9.64
C ALA A 25 -6.44 4.84 -8.31
N GLU A 26 -6.58 6.15 -8.15
CA GLU A 26 -6.16 6.88 -6.95
C GLU A 26 -6.97 6.44 -5.73
N GLU A 27 -8.29 6.51 -5.81
CA GLU A 27 -9.19 6.12 -4.73
C GLU A 27 -8.96 4.64 -4.37
N LYS A 28 -8.86 3.77 -5.39
CA LYS A 28 -8.62 2.35 -5.15
C LYS A 28 -7.30 2.08 -4.46
N LEU A 29 -6.23 2.76 -4.86
CA LEU A 29 -4.92 2.63 -4.22
C LEU A 29 -4.97 3.09 -2.75
N LYS A 30 -5.63 4.22 -2.48
CA LYS A 30 -5.78 4.74 -1.11
C LYS A 30 -6.57 3.78 -0.22
N GLU A 31 -7.66 3.21 -0.72
CA GLU A 31 -8.44 2.19 -0.01
C GLU A 31 -7.58 0.97 0.34
N LEU A 32 -6.86 0.42 -0.65
CA LEU A 32 -6.02 -0.77 -0.45
C LEU A 32 -4.94 -0.52 0.60
N ILE A 33 -4.26 0.63 0.55
CA ILE A 33 -3.24 1.01 1.54
C ILE A 33 -3.86 1.18 2.92
N LYS A 34 -5.05 1.79 3.01
CA LYS A 34 -5.76 1.96 4.28
C LYS A 34 -6.14 0.61 4.89
N GLU A 35 -6.61 -0.34 4.09
CA GLU A 35 -6.94 -1.69 4.55
C GLU A 35 -5.70 -2.46 5.03
N ASP A 36 -4.57 -2.34 4.30
CA ASP A 36 -3.27 -2.91 4.64
C ASP A 36 -2.78 -2.38 6.01
N LEU A 37 -2.83 -1.06 6.21
CA LEU A 37 -2.47 -0.41 7.48
C LEU A 37 -3.44 -0.73 8.63
N SER A 38 -4.75 -0.87 8.33
CA SER A 38 -5.78 -1.14 9.34
C SER A 38 -5.76 -2.57 9.88
N SER A 39 -4.79 -3.41 9.47
CA SER A 39 -4.66 -4.81 9.88
C SER A 39 -5.89 -5.68 9.55
N ALA A 40 -6.72 -5.28 8.58
CA ALA A 40 -7.85 -6.10 8.14
C ALA A 40 -7.40 -7.44 7.52
N TRP A 41 -6.14 -7.50 7.07
CA TRP A 41 -5.52 -8.64 6.39
C TRP A 41 -4.63 -9.49 7.30
N SER A 42 -4.35 -9.04 8.54
CA SER A 42 -3.53 -9.78 9.51
C SER A 42 -4.42 -10.57 10.47
N HIS A 43 -4.19 -11.88 10.58
CA HIS A 43 -4.91 -12.76 11.53
C HIS A 43 -4.94 -12.13 12.93
N PRO A 44 -6.04 -12.22 13.71
CA PRO A 44 -6.18 -11.53 15.01
C PRO A 44 -5.02 -11.75 15.98
N ARG A 45 -4.33 -12.89 15.88
CA ARG A 45 -3.17 -13.27 16.69
C ARG A 45 -1.86 -12.54 16.34
N ILE A 46 -1.78 -11.91 15.17
CA ILE A 46 -0.58 -11.20 14.66
C ILE A 46 -0.92 -9.72 14.41
N ARG A 47 -2.02 -9.22 14.99
CA ARG A 47 -2.43 -7.83 14.85
C ARG A 47 -1.39 -6.93 15.50
N LYS A 48 -0.50 -6.37 14.68
CA LYS A 48 0.51 -5.39 15.11
C LYS A 48 -0.06 -3.98 15.00
N ALA A 49 0.56 -3.03 15.70
CA ALA A 49 0.22 -1.61 15.58
C ALA A 49 0.35 -1.14 14.12
N LYS A 50 -0.44 -0.13 13.75
CA LYS A 50 -0.43 0.49 12.40
C LYS A 50 1.00 0.89 11.97
N GLU A 51 1.84 1.34 12.91
CA GLU A 51 3.26 1.67 12.69
C GLU A 51 4.09 0.48 12.20
N VAL A 52 3.82 -0.71 12.74
CA VAL A 52 4.54 -1.92 12.33
C VAL A 52 4.10 -2.38 10.93
N GLN A 53 2.82 -2.18 10.59
CA GLN A 53 2.35 -2.44 9.23
C GLN A 53 2.97 -1.47 8.23
N LEU A 54 3.03 -0.18 8.58
CA LEU A 54 3.69 0.84 7.77
C LEU A 54 5.15 0.46 7.50
N THR A 55 5.94 0.20 8.55
CA THR A 55 7.35 -0.19 8.40
C THR A 55 7.54 -1.48 7.59
N THR A 56 6.63 -2.46 7.73
CA THR A 56 6.64 -3.69 6.92
C THR A 56 6.40 -3.38 5.45
N ALA A 57 5.40 -2.55 5.14
CA ALA A 57 5.09 -2.15 3.78
C ALA A 57 6.25 -1.35 3.13
N LEU A 58 6.81 -0.38 3.87
CA LEU A 58 7.97 0.40 3.41
C LEU A 58 9.18 -0.49 3.12
N THR A 59 9.44 -1.49 3.97
CA THR A 59 10.53 -2.46 3.77
C THR A 59 10.30 -3.30 2.52
N ARG A 60 9.06 -3.77 2.29
CA ARG A 60 8.70 -4.52 1.07
C ARG A 60 8.86 -3.67 -0.20
N ILE A 61 8.44 -2.41 -0.17
CA ILE A 61 8.63 -1.47 -1.27
C ILE A 61 10.12 -1.26 -1.54
N GLU A 62 10.93 -1.10 -0.49
CA GLU A 62 12.37 -0.91 -0.63
C GLU A 62 13.07 -2.12 -1.27
N GLN A 63 12.72 -3.32 -0.82
CA GLN A 63 13.25 -4.58 -1.31
C GLN A 63 12.74 -4.98 -2.70
N SER A 64 11.76 -4.26 -3.24
CA SER A 64 11.22 -4.55 -4.56
C SER A 64 12.13 -4.13 -5.70
N SER A 65 11.89 -4.69 -6.89
CA SER A 65 12.54 -4.28 -8.13
C SER A 65 11.87 -3.09 -8.82
N LEU A 66 10.99 -2.35 -8.13
CA LEU A 66 10.34 -1.15 -8.67
C LEU A 66 11.35 -0.02 -8.89
N GLU A 67 11.02 0.90 -9.78
CA GLU A 67 11.81 2.12 -9.98
C GLU A 67 11.83 2.98 -8.73
N ASN A 68 12.95 3.67 -8.48
CA ASN A 68 13.13 4.52 -7.30
C ASN A 68 12.05 5.60 -7.17
N GLU A 69 11.62 6.22 -8.27
CA GLU A 69 10.52 7.21 -8.24
C GLU A 69 9.21 6.57 -7.79
N THR A 70 8.89 5.38 -8.30
CA THR A 70 7.69 4.62 -7.91
C THR A 70 7.75 4.21 -6.44
N LYS A 71 8.92 3.78 -5.96
CA LYS A 71 9.14 3.46 -4.54
C LYS A 71 8.89 4.69 -3.68
N GLN A 72 9.54 5.82 -3.98
CA GLN A 72 9.39 7.08 -3.24
C GLN A 72 7.93 7.53 -3.20
N ALA A 73 7.23 7.49 -4.33
CA ALA A 73 5.82 7.87 -4.42
C ALA A 73 4.90 6.95 -3.59
N LEU A 74 5.12 5.63 -3.64
CA LEU A 74 4.36 4.68 -2.82
C LEU A 74 4.61 4.90 -1.32
N LYS A 75 5.88 5.09 -0.92
CA LYS A 75 6.23 5.35 0.48
C LYS A 75 5.57 6.62 1.01
N ALA A 76 5.65 7.72 0.26
CA ALA A 76 5.02 8.98 0.63
C ALA A 76 3.50 8.83 0.78
N LEU A 77 2.85 8.07 -0.11
CA LEU A 77 1.42 7.80 -0.02
C LEU A 77 1.05 6.97 1.21
N TYR A 78 1.87 5.98 1.56
CA TYR A 78 1.72 5.18 2.77
C TYR A 78 1.82 6.04 4.04
N GLU A 79 2.80 6.94 4.12
CA GLU A 79 2.96 7.87 5.24
C GLU A 79 1.78 8.85 5.33
N GLN A 80 1.34 9.40 4.20
CA GLN A 80 0.19 10.31 4.15
C GLN A 80 -1.09 9.63 4.64
N ILE A 81 -1.36 8.41 4.20
CA ILE A 81 -2.55 7.67 4.63
C ILE A 81 -2.43 7.28 6.10
N TYR A 82 -1.24 6.84 6.53
CA TYR A 82 -0.98 6.53 7.93
C TYR A 82 -1.29 7.72 8.85
N ASP A 83 -0.81 8.92 8.50
CA ASP A 83 -1.08 10.15 9.25
C ASP A 83 -2.58 10.50 9.25
N ALA A 84 -3.25 10.34 8.10
CA ALA A 84 -4.69 10.59 7.98
C ALA A 84 -5.57 9.63 8.81
N ILE A 85 -5.07 8.43 9.13
CA ILE A 85 -5.81 7.43 9.92
C ILE A 85 -5.26 7.25 11.33
N LYS A 86 -4.18 7.94 11.71
CA LYS A 86 -3.45 7.73 12.97
C LYS A 86 -4.38 7.82 14.17
#